data_AF-A0AAN8WNI4-F1
#
_entry.id   AF-A0AAN8WNI4-F1
#
_cell.length_a   1.000
_cell.length_b   1.000
_cell.length_c   1.000
_cell.angle_alpha   90.00
_cell.angle_beta   90.00
_cell.angle_gamma   90.00
#
_symmetry.space_group_name_H-M   'P 1'
#
loop_
_entity.id
_entity.type
_entity.pdbx_description
1 polymer ?
#
loop_
_entity_poly.entity_id
_entity_poly.type
_entity_poly.pdbx_seq_one_letter_code
_entity_poly.pdbx_strand_id
1 'polypeptide(L)'
;MLEWDPAIRGQVQDDNDGKQVVAFNMINEILNRKMIKVFVVDLCRLLEYEVKENTTLSEVHQWIARDSSVATEDQRPLLPRGQPPDATRSAIQCWAPPDEDEWLLYIFAEGMTRPQVPPHFPALVEAMLREPRATVDYQTQRRMWAHAVYFLHREARLLTLLTQAQKVSMLHLMSGHAQLTKTGQRMLSDIAKLQAQHNLFMEALNTDLDYYDEQASSGRIST
;
A
#
# COMPACT_ATOMS: atom_id res chain seq x y z
N MET A 1 -1.73 -15.82 -32.43
CA MET A 1 -3.10 -15.46 -32.88
C MET A 1 -3.10 -14.57 -34.12
N LEU A 2 -2.19 -13.59 -34.23
CA LEU A 2 -2.07 -12.71 -35.42
C LEU A 2 -1.26 -13.32 -36.57
N GLU A 3 -0.92 -14.61 -36.47
CA GLU A 3 -0.12 -15.28 -37.49
C GLU A 3 -0.91 -15.39 -38.78
N TRP A 4 -0.32 -14.97 -39.90
CA TRP A 4 -1.05 -14.93 -41.16
C TRP A 4 -1.42 -16.32 -41.64
N ASP A 5 -0.46 -17.25 -41.63
CA ASP A 5 -0.64 -18.61 -42.11
C ASP A 5 -1.64 -19.39 -41.22
N PRO A 6 -2.76 -19.88 -41.78
CA PRO A 6 -3.78 -20.59 -41.02
C PRO A 6 -3.29 -21.93 -40.45
N ALA A 7 -2.29 -22.57 -41.04
CA ALA A 7 -1.83 -23.90 -40.64
C ALA A 7 -1.01 -23.89 -39.35
N ILE A 8 -0.34 -22.77 -39.05
CA ILE A 8 0.50 -22.59 -37.85
C ILE A 8 -0.15 -21.65 -36.83
N ARG A 9 -1.21 -20.93 -37.21
CA ARG A 9 -1.86 -19.95 -36.34
C ARG A 9 -2.36 -20.60 -35.04
N GLY A 10 -1.76 -20.20 -33.93
CA GLY A 10 -2.18 -20.64 -32.59
C GLY A 10 -1.72 -22.05 -32.23
N GLN A 11 -0.81 -22.62 -33.01
CA GLN A 11 -0.16 -23.89 -32.75
C GLN A 11 1.31 -23.66 -32.37
N VAL A 12 1.85 -24.56 -31.55
CA VAL A 12 3.30 -24.68 -31.34
C VAL A 12 3.70 -26.05 -31.87
N GLN A 13 4.82 -26.10 -32.59
CA GLN A 13 5.38 -27.36 -33.07
C GLN A 13 6.20 -27.96 -31.93
N ASP A 14 5.78 -29.13 -31.42
CA ASP A 14 6.51 -29.84 -30.38
C ASP A 14 7.62 -30.70 -31.01
N ASP A 15 8.70 -30.98 -30.27
CA ASP A 15 9.88 -31.72 -30.75
C ASP A 15 9.54 -33.16 -31.23
N ASN A 16 8.36 -33.67 -30.88
CA ASN A 16 7.83 -34.99 -31.29
C ASN A 16 6.88 -34.95 -32.50
N ASP A 17 6.94 -33.90 -33.34
CA ASP A 17 6.18 -33.77 -34.61
C ASP A 17 4.64 -33.71 -34.48
N GLY A 18 4.15 -33.52 -33.25
CA GLY A 18 2.73 -33.34 -32.93
C GLY A 18 2.32 -31.87 -33.00
N LYS A 19 1.34 -31.53 -33.85
CA LYS A 19 0.73 -30.20 -33.87
C LYS A 19 -0.26 -30.04 -32.71
N GLN A 20 0.09 -29.27 -31.68
CA GLN A 20 -0.80 -28.97 -30.56
C GLN A 20 -1.37 -27.55 -30.68
N VAL A 21 -2.69 -27.40 -30.50
CA VAL A 21 -3.33 -26.09 -30.38
C VAL A 21 -3.06 -25.56 -28.97
N VAL A 22 -2.17 -24.58 -28.87
CA VAL A 22 -1.71 -24.03 -27.57
C VAL A 22 -2.40 -22.71 -27.25
N ALA A 23 -2.99 -22.04 -28.24
CA ALA A 23 -3.55 -20.70 -28.05
C ALA A 23 -4.65 -20.60 -26.98
N PHE A 24 -5.53 -21.59 -26.88
CA PHE A 24 -6.56 -21.62 -25.83
C PHE A 24 -5.97 -21.86 -24.45
N ASN A 25 -4.93 -22.71 -24.36
CA ASN A 25 -4.22 -22.94 -23.10
C ASN A 25 -3.52 -21.65 -22.65
N MET A 26 -2.85 -20.94 -23.56
CA MET A 26 -2.21 -19.66 -23.24
C MET A 26 -3.22 -18.58 -22.80
N ILE A 27 -4.37 -18.49 -23.48
CA ILE A 27 -5.43 -17.56 -23.07
C ILE A 27 -5.94 -17.94 -21.67
N ASN A 28 -6.20 -19.22 -21.44
CA ASN A 28 -6.63 -19.72 -20.15
C ASN A 28 -5.59 -19.44 -19.05
N GLU A 29 -4.30 -19.63 -19.34
CA GLU A 29 -3.21 -19.26 -18.43
C GLU A 29 -3.19 -17.76 -18.13
N ILE A 30 -3.34 -16.90 -19.14
CA ILE A 30 -3.37 -15.44 -18.94
C ILE A 30 -4.57 -15.02 -18.09
N LEU A 31 -5.76 -15.57 -18.36
CA LEU A 31 -6.99 -15.23 -17.64
C LEU A 31 -6.97 -15.71 -16.18
N ASN A 32 -6.27 -16.80 -15.88
CA ASN A 32 -6.17 -17.36 -14.53
C ASN A 32 -5.04 -16.74 -13.68
N ARG A 33 -4.28 -15.78 -14.20
CA ARG A 33 -3.25 -15.07 -13.42
C ARG A 33 -3.88 -14.17 -12.38
N LYS A 34 -3.42 -14.27 -11.14
CA LYS A 34 -3.80 -13.37 -10.05
C LYS A 34 -2.90 -12.15 -10.13
N MET A 35 -3.45 -11.02 -10.59
CA MET A 35 -2.74 -9.76 -10.74
C MET A 35 -3.10 -8.78 -9.62
N ILE A 36 -2.12 -8.35 -8.82
CA ILE A 36 -2.32 -7.25 -7.87
C ILE A 36 -2.07 -5.92 -8.57
N LYS A 37 -2.90 -4.92 -8.23
CA LYS A 37 -2.72 -3.54 -8.68
C LYS A 37 -2.13 -2.73 -7.53
N VAL A 38 -1.02 -2.07 -7.80
CA VAL A 38 -0.26 -1.30 -6.82
C VAL A 38 -0.24 0.16 -7.27
N PHE A 39 -0.71 1.07 -6.42
CA PHE A 39 -0.65 2.51 -6.69
C PHE A 39 0.44 3.14 -5.81
N VAL A 40 1.53 3.57 -6.44
CA VAL A 40 2.60 4.33 -5.79
C VAL A 40 2.19 5.80 -5.77
N VAL A 41 1.82 6.28 -4.58
CA VAL A 41 1.13 7.56 -4.40
C VAL A 41 2.05 8.73 -4.75
N ASP A 42 3.29 8.72 -4.29
CA ASP A 42 4.24 9.83 -4.50
C ASP A 42 4.68 9.98 -5.96
N LEU A 43 4.58 8.90 -6.74
CA LEU A 43 4.92 8.89 -8.16
C LEU A 43 3.69 8.91 -9.07
N CYS A 44 2.48 8.96 -8.50
CA CYS A 44 1.21 8.83 -9.23
C CYS A 44 1.21 7.68 -10.25
N ARG A 45 1.83 6.54 -9.90
CA ARG A 45 2.09 5.45 -10.83
C ARG A 45 1.33 4.20 -10.43
N LEU A 46 0.63 3.61 -11.40
CA LEU A 46 0.01 2.31 -11.28
C LEU A 46 0.96 1.22 -11.79
N LEU A 47 1.21 0.22 -10.95
CA LEU A 47 2.03 -0.95 -11.23
C LEU A 47 1.17 -2.20 -11.08
N GLU A 48 1.46 -3.24 -11.86
CA GLU A 48 0.70 -4.48 -11.84
C GLU A 48 1.65 -5.67 -11.73
N TYR A 49 1.38 -6.58 -10.80
CA TYR A 49 2.26 -7.73 -10.53
C TYR A 49 1.47 -9.02 -10.49
N GLU A 50 2.02 -10.06 -11.11
CA GLU A 50 1.49 -11.42 -10.99
C GLU A 50 1.92 -12.01 -9.64
N VAL A 51 0.95 -12.51 -8.88
CA VAL A 51 1.16 -13.06 -7.54
C VAL A 51 0.68 -14.51 -7.52
N LYS A 52 1.49 -15.39 -6.96
CA LYS A 52 1.15 -16.79 -6.74
C LYS A 52 0.89 -17.02 -5.25
N GLU A 53 0.35 -18.19 -4.91
CA GLU A 53 0.00 -18.50 -3.51
C GLU A 53 1.24 -18.53 -2.60
N ASN A 54 2.39 -18.88 -3.15
CA ASN A 54 3.69 -18.89 -2.45
C ASN A 54 4.42 -17.54 -2.46
N THR A 55 3.92 -16.54 -3.18
CA THR A 55 4.58 -15.24 -3.28
C THR A 55 4.50 -14.51 -1.95
N THR A 56 5.64 -14.05 -1.45
CA THR A 56 5.72 -13.33 -0.18
C THR A 56 5.57 -11.83 -0.38
N LEU A 57 5.17 -11.09 0.66
CA LEU A 57 5.15 -9.63 0.59
C LEU A 57 6.54 -9.03 0.37
N SER A 58 7.60 -9.67 0.89
CA SER A 58 8.98 -9.22 0.67
C SER A 58 9.35 -9.21 -0.82
N GLU A 59 8.94 -10.22 -1.58
CA GLU A 59 9.15 -10.26 -3.04
C GLU A 59 8.42 -9.11 -3.73
N VAL A 60 7.17 -8.83 -3.34
CA VAL A 60 6.40 -7.71 -3.88
C VAL A 60 7.07 -6.37 -3.57
N HIS A 61 7.58 -6.18 -2.36
CA HIS A 61 8.35 -4.98 -1.98
C HIS A 61 9.60 -4.80 -2.85
N GLN A 62 10.32 -5.89 -3.17
CA GLN A 62 11.47 -5.84 -4.07
C GLN A 62 11.08 -5.49 -5.51
N TRP A 63 9.98 -6.03 -6.02
CA TRP A 63 9.47 -5.68 -7.35
C TRP A 63 9.07 -4.21 -7.43
N ILE A 64 8.39 -3.70 -6.41
CA ILE A 64 8.04 -2.29 -6.30
C ILE A 64 9.31 -1.45 -6.22
N ALA A 65 10.30 -1.84 -5.43
CA ALA A 65 11.55 -1.09 -5.31
C ALA A 65 12.29 -0.99 -6.65
N ARG A 66 12.34 -2.09 -7.40
CA ARG A 66 12.95 -2.14 -8.73
C ARG A 66 12.25 -1.20 -9.71
N ASP A 67 10.92 -1.18 -9.72
CA ASP A 67 10.17 -0.46 -10.75
C ASP A 67 9.83 1.00 -10.39
N SER A 68 9.82 1.33 -9.09
CA SER A 68 9.51 2.67 -8.56
C SER A 68 10.72 3.43 -8.02
N SER A 69 11.87 2.78 -7.83
CA SER A 69 13.07 3.32 -7.16
C SER A 69 12.87 3.72 -5.69
N VAL A 70 11.73 3.37 -5.07
CA VAL A 70 11.49 3.56 -3.64
C VAL A 70 12.11 2.39 -2.87
N ALA A 71 13.03 2.66 -1.94
CA ALA A 71 13.68 1.62 -1.15
C ALA A 71 12.65 0.79 -0.38
N THR A 72 12.93 -0.49 -0.16
CA THR A 72 12.00 -1.41 0.53
C THR A 72 11.65 -0.94 1.95
N GLU A 73 12.59 -0.26 2.62
CA GLU A 73 12.43 0.29 3.97
C GLU A 73 11.54 1.53 4.00
N ASP A 74 11.56 2.34 2.94
CA ASP A 74 10.74 3.54 2.81
C ASP A 74 9.31 3.20 2.33
N GLN A 75 9.03 1.96 1.94
CA GLN A 75 7.71 1.57 1.45
C GLN A 75 6.76 1.30 2.61
N ARG A 76 5.71 2.12 2.72
CA ARG A 76 4.58 1.88 3.63
C ARG A 76 3.34 1.41 2.84
N PRO A 77 3.08 0.09 2.78
CA PRO A 77 1.93 -0.46 2.08
C PRO A 77 0.66 -0.35 2.93
N LEU A 78 -0.44 0.09 2.31
CA LEU A 78 -1.76 0.14 2.92
C LEU A 78 -2.80 -0.46 1.98
N LEU A 79 -3.66 -1.31 2.54
CA LEU A 79 -4.85 -1.82 1.86
C LEU A 79 -5.95 -0.75 1.81
N PRO A 80 -7.00 -0.90 0.98
CA PRO A 80 -8.08 0.09 0.85
C PRO A 80 -8.79 0.47 2.16
N ARG A 81 -8.67 -0.36 3.19
CA ARG A 81 -9.23 -0.09 4.54
C ARG A 81 -8.28 0.66 5.48
N GLY A 82 -7.11 1.12 5.01
CA GLY A 82 -6.12 1.84 5.81
C GLY A 82 -5.27 0.94 6.72
N GLN A 83 -5.36 -0.38 6.57
CA GLN A 83 -4.58 -1.33 7.34
C GLN A 83 -3.35 -1.78 6.53
N PRO A 84 -2.18 -1.95 7.17
CA PRO A 84 -1.07 -2.59 6.51
C PRO A 84 -1.39 -4.07 6.23
N PRO A 85 -0.88 -4.65 5.14
CA PRO A 85 -1.00 -6.07 4.89
C PRO A 85 -0.24 -6.88 5.96
N ASP A 86 -0.71 -8.08 6.25
CA ASP A 86 -0.11 -8.97 7.26
C ASP A 86 1.19 -9.58 6.72
N ALA A 87 2.32 -9.22 7.31
CA ALA A 87 3.65 -9.68 6.92
C ALA A 87 3.82 -11.21 7.00
N THR A 88 3.01 -11.90 7.80
CA THR A 88 3.08 -13.36 7.97
C THR A 88 2.33 -14.12 6.87
N ARG A 89 1.48 -13.43 6.12
CA ARG A 89 0.66 -14.03 5.06
C ARG A 89 1.27 -13.82 3.68
N SER A 90 0.84 -14.65 2.74
CA SER A 90 1.15 -14.50 1.32
C SER A 90 0.68 -13.14 0.78
N ALA A 91 1.36 -12.64 -0.25
CA ALA A 91 0.99 -11.43 -0.97
C ALA A 91 -0.38 -11.54 -1.65
N ILE A 92 -0.95 -12.73 -1.75
CA ILE A 92 -2.28 -12.96 -2.30
C ILE A 92 -3.39 -12.22 -1.53
N GLN A 93 -3.16 -11.83 -0.28
CA GLN A 93 -4.09 -10.99 0.48
C GLN A 93 -4.29 -9.59 -0.14
N CYS A 94 -3.35 -9.14 -0.97
CA CYS A 94 -3.43 -7.88 -1.69
C CYS A 94 -4.20 -8.02 -3.02
N TRP A 95 -4.56 -9.24 -3.40
CA TRP A 95 -5.40 -9.53 -4.56
C TRP A 95 -6.87 -9.54 -4.15
N ALA A 96 -7.73 -8.91 -4.94
CA ALA A 96 -9.18 -9.06 -4.83
C ALA A 96 -9.73 -9.73 -6.10
N PRO A 97 -10.86 -10.45 -5.97
CA PRO A 97 -11.56 -10.99 -7.12
C PRO A 97 -12.00 -9.87 -8.07
N PRO A 98 -12.15 -10.17 -9.37
CA PRO A 98 -12.44 -9.19 -10.41
C PRO A 98 -13.77 -8.43 -10.22
N ASP A 99 -14.65 -8.90 -9.34
CA ASP A 99 -15.93 -8.24 -9.03
C ASP A 99 -15.76 -6.99 -8.13
N GLU A 100 -14.58 -6.78 -7.53
CA GLU A 100 -14.23 -5.57 -6.78
C GLU A 100 -13.32 -4.67 -7.64
N ASP A 101 -13.92 -3.84 -8.49
CA ASP A 101 -13.25 -3.06 -9.54
C ASP A 101 -12.14 -2.09 -9.06
N GLU A 102 -11.96 -1.89 -7.75
CA GLU A 102 -11.04 -0.90 -7.19
C GLU A 102 -10.28 -1.37 -5.93
N TRP A 103 -9.93 -2.66 -5.86
CA TRP A 103 -8.96 -3.09 -4.85
C TRP A 103 -7.52 -2.80 -5.29
N LEU A 104 -6.92 -1.78 -4.66
CA LEU A 104 -5.53 -1.39 -4.89
C LEU A 104 -4.72 -1.48 -3.61
N LEU A 105 -3.46 -1.91 -3.74
CA LEU A 105 -2.45 -1.74 -2.71
C LEU A 105 -1.84 -0.35 -2.87
N TYR A 106 -1.96 0.49 -1.85
CA TYR A 106 -1.41 1.85 -1.85
C TYR A 106 -0.01 1.83 -1.24
N ILE A 107 0.98 2.35 -1.95
CA ILE A 107 2.36 2.50 -1.45
C ILE A 107 2.64 3.97 -1.21
N PHE A 108 2.97 4.29 0.04
CA PHE A 108 3.45 5.60 0.47
C PHE A 108 4.95 5.49 0.73
N ALA A 109 5.75 6.36 0.13
CA ALA A 109 7.18 6.46 0.40
C ALA A 109 7.42 7.31 1.66
N GLU A 110 8.25 6.82 2.58
CA GLU A 110 8.68 7.58 3.73
C GLU A 110 9.61 8.72 3.30
N GLY A 111 9.44 9.90 3.91
CA GLY A 111 10.25 11.10 3.60
C GLY A 111 9.78 11.94 2.41
N MET A 112 8.81 11.49 1.59
CA MET A 112 8.28 12.29 0.49
C MET A 112 6.98 13.00 0.91
N THR A 113 6.98 14.34 0.89
CA THR A 113 5.85 15.16 1.35
C THR A 113 4.95 15.66 0.22
N ARG A 114 5.43 15.58 -1.04
CA ARG A 114 4.69 16.02 -2.24
C ARG A 114 5.03 15.13 -3.43
N PRO A 115 4.04 14.77 -4.26
CA PRO A 115 4.31 14.07 -5.51
C PRO A 115 5.16 14.97 -6.43
N GLN A 116 6.31 14.46 -6.87
CA GLN A 116 7.16 15.14 -7.86
C GLN A 116 7.01 14.47 -9.22
N VAL A 117 5.78 14.46 -9.74
CA VAL A 117 5.51 13.80 -11.03
C VAL A 117 5.48 14.87 -12.12
N PRO A 118 6.49 14.91 -13.01
CA PRO A 118 6.41 15.76 -14.19
C PRO A 118 5.26 15.25 -15.08
N PRO A 119 4.48 16.14 -15.70
CA PRO A 119 3.41 15.72 -16.59
C PRO A 119 4.00 14.96 -17.78
N HIS A 120 3.57 13.71 -17.98
CA HIS A 120 3.97 12.90 -19.13
C HIS A 120 2.86 12.88 -20.18
N PHE A 121 3.06 13.65 -21.24
CA PHE A 121 2.13 13.71 -22.36
C PHE A 121 2.45 12.63 -23.41
N PRO A 122 1.45 11.89 -23.93
CA PRO A 122 1.65 11.06 -25.10
C PRO A 122 2.11 11.91 -26.30
N ALA A 123 2.98 11.36 -27.15
CA ALA A 123 3.61 12.13 -28.25
C ALA A 123 2.61 12.89 -29.15
N LEU A 124 1.45 12.31 -29.46
CA LEU A 124 0.41 13.00 -30.24
C LEU A 124 -0.24 14.16 -29.49
N VAL A 125 -0.43 14.03 -28.18
CA VAL A 125 -0.98 15.10 -27.33
C VAL A 125 0.06 16.20 -27.15
N GLU A 126 1.33 15.84 -26.96
CA GLU A 126 2.44 16.79 -26.89
C GLU A 126 2.57 17.60 -28.19
N ALA A 127 2.46 16.94 -29.35
CA ALA A 127 2.45 17.62 -30.64
C ALA A 127 1.28 18.60 -30.79
N MET A 128 0.06 18.23 -30.34
CA MET A 128 -1.08 19.14 -30.29
C MET A 128 -0.81 20.36 -29.40
N LEU A 129 -0.19 20.16 -28.24
CA LEU A 129 0.09 21.23 -27.27
C LEU A 129 1.18 22.19 -27.77
N ARG A 130 2.18 21.65 -28.47
CA ARG A 130 3.29 22.43 -29.03
C ARG A 130 2.83 23.33 -30.18
N GLU A 131 1.98 22.81 -31.06
CA GLU A 131 1.49 23.53 -32.25
C GLU A 131 -0.04 23.42 -32.40
N PRO A 132 -0.83 24.08 -31.53
CA PRO A 132 -2.28 23.88 -31.46
C PRO A 132 -3.05 24.38 -32.68
N ARG A 133 -2.42 25.20 -33.53
CA ARG A 133 -3.01 25.75 -34.76
C ARG A 133 -2.47 25.11 -36.03
N ALA A 134 -1.63 24.08 -35.92
CA ALA A 134 -1.11 23.38 -37.08
C ALA A 134 -2.25 22.72 -37.85
N THR A 135 -2.22 22.86 -39.18
CA THR A 135 -3.14 22.15 -40.07
C THR A 135 -2.66 20.72 -40.23
N VAL A 136 -3.48 19.76 -39.79
CA VAL A 136 -3.18 18.33 -39.88
C VAL A 136 -4.30 17.65 -40.66
N ASP A 137 -3.98 16.57 -41.38
CA ASP A 137 -5.00 15.78 -42.07
C ASP A 137 -6.03 15.21 -41.08
N TYR A 138 -7.25 14.96 -41.57
CA TYR A 138 -8.35 14.51 -40.74
C TYR A 138 -8.07 13.17 -40.01
N GLN A 139 -7.34 12.24 -40.62
CA GLN A 139 -7.10 10.93 -39.99
C GLN A 139 -6.17 11.06 -38.79
N THR A 140 -5.10 11.82 -38.94
CA THR A 140 -4.17 12.13 -37.86
C THR A 140 -4.86 12.97 -36.80
N GLN A 141 -5.63 13.99 -37.19
CA GLN A 141 -6.40 14.83 -36.26
C GLN A 141 -7.36 13.99 -35.41
N ARG A 142 -8.08 13.03 -36.02
CA ARG A 142 -8.97 12.11 -35.29
C ARG A 142 -8.22 11.28 -34.24
N ARG A 143 -7.03 10.77 -34.57
CA ARG A 143 -6.19 10.03 -33.62
C ARG A 143 -5.67 10.93 -32.50
N MET A 144 -5.21 12.13 -32.83
CA MET A 144 -4.74 13.11 -31.86
C MET A 144 -5.83 13.44 -30.83
N TRP A 145 -7.06 13.71 -31.27
CA TRP A 145 -8.19 13.93 -30.36
C TRP A 145 -8.55 12.70 -29.53
N ALA A 146 -8.53 11.50 -30.11
CA ALA A 146 -8.78 10.27 -29.36
C ALA A 146 -7.76 10.09 -28.23
N HIS A 147 -6.47 10.34 -28.51
CA HIS A 147 -5.41 10.31 -27.50
C HIS A 147 -5.58 11.40 -26.44
N ALA A 148 -5.99 12.60 -26.83
CA ALA A 148 -6.23 13.71 -25.90
C ALA A 148 -7.39 13.40 -24.94
N VAL A 149 -8.51 12.89 -25.44
CA VAL A 149 -9.66 12.49 -24.61
C VAL A 149 -9.28 11.35 -23.66
N TYR A 150 -8.57 10.34 -24.15
CA TYR A 150 -8.08 9.25 -23.32
C TYR A 150 -7.12 9.75 -22.23
N PHE A 151 -6.21 10.66 -22.57
CA PHE A 151 -5.31 11.29 -21.62
C PHE A 151 -6.08 12.02 -20.51
N LEU A 152 -7.06 12.87 -20.85
CA LEU A 152 -7.90 13.54 -19.86
C LEU A 152 -8.66 12.56 -18.96
N HIS A 153 -9.20 11.48 -19.53
CA HIS A 153 -9.88 10.45 -18.75
C HIS A 153 -8.93 9.72 -17.80
N ARG A 154 -7.70 9.41 -18.24
CA ARG A 154 -6.64 8.84 -17.40
C ARG A 154 -6.26 9.77 -16.26
N GLU A 155 -6.06 11.06 -16.52
CA GLU A 155 -5.73 12.06 -15.50
C GLU A 155 -6.86 12.22 -14.47
N ALA A 156 -8.12 12.22 -14.92
CA ALA A 156 -9.27 12.23 -14.03
C ALA A 156 -9.30 10.97 -13.13
N ARG A 157 -9.00 9.80 -13.68
CA ARG A 157 -8.88 8.56 -12.90
C ARG A 157 -7.74 8.62 -11.88
N LEU A 158 -6.58 9.15 -12.25
CA LEU A 158 -5.45 9.33 -11.32
C LEU A 158 -5.82 10.26 -10.16
N LEU A 159 -6.56 11.34 -10.42
CA LEU A 159 -7.05 12.24 -9.37
C LEU A 159 -8.03 11.54 -8.40
N THR A 160 -8.91 10.69 -8.93
CA THR A 160 -9.77 9.83 -8.08
C THR A 160 -8.94 8.89 -7.21
N LEU A 161 -7.93 8.22 -7.77
CA LEU A 161 -7.04 7.33 -7.03
C LEU A 161 -6.24 8.07 -5.95
N LEU A 162 -5.76 9.29 -6.22
CA LEU A 162 -5.10 10.12 -5.21
C LEU A 162 -6.05 10.50 -4.08
N THR A 163 -7.30 10.83 -4.40
CA THR A 163 -8.33 11.12 -3.40
C THR A 163 -8.63 9.89 -2.54
N GLN A 164 -8.67 8.70 -3.15
CA GLN A 164 -8.82 7.44 -2.43
C GLN A 164 -7.59 7.16 -1.55
N ALA A 165 -6.37 7.36 -2.05
CA ALA A 165 -5.14 7.22 -1.29
C ALA A 165 -5.13 8.13 -0.04
N GLN A 166 -5.58 9.38 -0.18
CA GLN A 166 -5.73 10.30 0.94
C GLN A 166 -6.70 9.75 2.00
N LYS A 167 -7.86 9.21 1.58
CA LYS A 167 -8.82 8.57 2.49
C LYS A 167 -8.20 7.36 3.20
N VAL A 168 -7.47 6.51 2.48
CA VAL A 168 -6.76 5.35 3.04
C VAL A 168 -5.74 5.77 4.09
N SER A 169 -4.93 6.79 3.79
CA SER A 169 -3.96 7.35 4.73
C SER A 169 -4.65 7.94 5.97
N MET A 170 -5.80 8.59 5.80
CA MET A 170 -6.59 9.13 6.92
C MET A 170 -7.12 8.01 7.82
N LEU A 171 -7.65 6.93 7.24
CA LEU A 171 -8.11 5.76 7.99
C LEU A 171 -6.98 5.14 8.82
N HIS A 172 -5.79 5.01 8.22
CA HIS A 172 -4.59 4.55 8.92
C HIS A 172 -4.25 5.43 10.12
N LEU A 173 -4.23 6.76 9.92
CA LEU A 173 -3.95 7.74 10.97
C LEU A 173 -5.00 7.68 12.10
N MET A 174 -6.28 7.57 11.76
CA MET A 174 -7.37 7.46 12.75
C MET A 174 -7.24 6.18 13.58
N SER A 175 -6.87 5.07 12.96
CA SER A 175 -6.62 3.81 13.68
C SER A 175 -5.45 3.94 14.66
N GLY A 176 -4.33 4.53 14.22
CA GLY A 176 -3.18 4.82 15.08
C GLY A 176 -3.53 5.76 16.23
N HIS A 177 -4.30 6.81 15.96
CA HIS A 177 -4.78 7.75 16.98
C HIS A 177 -5.64 7.06 18.04
N ALA A 178 -6.56 6.18 17.64
CA ALA A 178 -7.38 5.42 18.57
C ALA A 178 -6.53 4.50 19.48
N GLN A 179 -5.50 3.86 18.93
CA GLN A 179 -4.56 3.04 19.70
C GLN A 179 -3.71 3.88 20.67
N LEU A 180 -3.23 5.04 20.23
CA LEU A 180 -2.47 5.97 21.07
C LEU A 180 -3.32 6.50 22.23
N THR A 181 -4.58 6.86 21.97
CA THR A 181 -5.50 7.31 23.01
C THR A 181 -5.77 6.20 24.03
N LYS A 182 -5.97 4.96 23.57
CA LYS A 182 -6.17 3.80 24.45
C LYS A 182 -4.96 3.51 25.34
N THR A 183 -3.75 3.59 24.78
CA THR A 183 -2.50 3.39 25.54
C THR A 183 -2.26 4.54 26.52
N GLY A 184 -2.54 5.79 26.13
CA GLY A 184 -2.49 6.96 27.01
C GLY A 184 -3.44 6.84 28.20
N GLN A 185 -4.68 6.40 27.99
CA GLN A 185 -5.64 6.15 29.08
C GLN A 185 -5.15 5.05 30.04
N ARG A 186 -4.57 3.97 29.51
CA ARG A 186 -3.97 2.91 30.35
C ARG A 186 -2.81 3.47 31.18
N MET A 187 -1.91 4.23 30.56
CA MET A 187 -0.78 4.86 31.25
C MET A 187 -1.26 5.78 32.39
N LEU A 188 -2.29 6.60 32.16
CA LEU A 188 -2.86 7.44 33.22
C LEU A 188 -3.45 6.61 34.37
N SER A 189 -4.11 5.50 34.06
CA SER A 189 -4.61 4.57 35.09
C SER A 189 -3.47 3.96 35.91
N ASP A 190 -2.38 3.58 35.26
CA ASP A 190 -1.23 2.96 35.95
C ASP A 190 -0.47 3.99 36.78
N ILE A 191 -0.34 5.23 36.33
CA ILE A 191 0.19 6.35 37.12
C ILE A 191 -0.65 6.56 38.38
N ALA A 192 -1.99 6.60 38.25
CA ALA A 192 -2.87 6.78 39.40
C ALA A 192 -2.74 5.65 40.44
N LYS A 193 -2.59 4.40 39.97
CA LYS A 193 -2.33 3.24 40.86
C LYS A 193 -0.99 3.36 41.57
N LEU A 194 0.07 3.73 40.84
CA LEU A 194 1.40 3.91 41.42
C LEU A 194 1.42 5.02 42.47
N GLN A 195 0.73 6.13 42.20
CA GLN A 195 0.57 7.22 43.18
C GLN A 195 -0.15 6.75 44.44
N ALA A 196 -1.24 5.99 44.29
CA ALA A 196 -1.96 5.43 45.44
C ALA A 196 -1.10 4.46 46.26
N GLN A 197 -0.35 3.57 45.60
CA GLN A 197 0.58 2.65 46.26
C GLN A 197 1.72 3.38 46.97
N HIS A 198 2.26 4.43 46.34
CA HIS A 198 3.30 5.27 46.95
C HIS A 198 2.78 5.97 48.20
N ASN A 199 1.58 6.57 48.14
CA ASN A 199 0.97 7.23 49.29
C ASN A 199 0.74 6.23 50.44
N LEU A 200 0.19 5.04 50.14
CA LEU A 200 0.00 3.98 51.12
C LEU A 200 1.33 3.56 51.77
N PHE A 201 2.38 3.39 50.96
CA PHE A 201 3.70 3.02 51.45
C PHE A 201 4.29 4.12 52.36
N MET A 202 4.17 5.39 51.97
CA MET A 202 4.66 6.51 52.77
C MET A 202 3.89 6.64 54.09
N GLU A 203 2.58 6.45 54.08
CA GLU A 203 1.77 6.44 55.32
C GLU A 203 2.17 5.29 56.24
N ALA A 204 2.33 4.08 55.70
CA ALA A 204 2.77 2.92 56.47
C ALA A 204 4.19 3.12 57.05
N LEU A 205 5.12 3.63 56.26
CA LEU A 205 6.49 3.91 56.70
C LEU A 205 6.52 4.96 57.80
N ASN A 206 5.77 6.05 57.65
CA ASN A 206 5.70 7.11 58.67
C ASN A 206 5.09 6.59 59.98
N THR A 207 4.02 5.79 59.90
CA THR A 207 3.43 5.18 61.10
C THR A 207 4.41 4.22 61.79
N ASP A 208 5.12 3.38 61.03
CA ASP A 208 6.16 2.51 61.61
C ASP A 208 7.26 3.34 62.30
N LEU A 209 7.74 4.41 61.67
CA LEU A 209 8.74 5.32 62.25
C LEU A 209 8.26 5.97 63.56
N ASP A 210 7.01 6.48 63.57
CA ASP A 210 6.41 7.08 64.77
C ASP A 210 6.35 6.07 65.93
N TYR A 211 5.95 4.81 65.66
CA TYR A 211 5.94 3.75 66.66
C TYR A 211 7.34 3.39 67.16
N TYR A 212 8.36 3.38 66.29
CA TYR A 212 9.75 3.14 66.71
C TYR A 212 10.25 4.23 67.66
N ASP A 213 9.96 5.50 67.37
CA ASP A 213 10.38 6.63 68.22
C ASP A 213 9.67 6.60 69.59
N GLU A 214 8.37 6.29 69.62
CA GLU A 214 7.63 6.09 70.87
C GLU A 214 8.18 4.92 71.70
N GLN A 215 8.54 3.80 71.06
CA GLN A 215 9.12 2.64 71.75
C GLN A 215 10.56 2.89 72.25
N ALA A 216 11.36 3.66 71.52
CA ALA A 216 12.68 4.10 71.95
C ALA A 216 12.61 4.96 73.22
N SER A 217 11.57 5.81 73.34
CA SER A 217 11.33 6.63 74.54
C SER A 217 10.80 5.85 75.74
N SER A 218 10.07 4.74 75.52
CA SER A 218 9.42 3.94 76.58
C SER A 218 10.22 2.71 77.04
N GLY A 219 11.45 2.52 76.55
CA GLY A 219 12.42 1.61 77.16
C GLY A 219 12.22 0.12 76.86
N ARG A 220 11.74 -0.25 75.67
CA ARG A 220 11.81 -1.65 75.19
C ARG A 220 12.56 -1.73 73.86
N ILE A 221 13.86 -1.48 73.93
CA ILE A 221 14.77 -1.77 72.82
C ILE A 221 14.93 -3.28 72.74
N SER A 222 14.41 -3.91 71.69
CA SER A 222 14.78 -5.27 71.33
C SER A 222 16.19 -5.26 70.75
N THR A 223 17.15 -5.79 71.53
CA THR A 223 18.45 -6.29 71.03
C THR A 223 18.27 -7.48 70.11
#